data_AF-A0A6C0GGI6-F1
#
_entry.id   AF-A0A6C0GGI6-F1
#
_cell.length_a   1.000
_cell.length_b   1.000
_cell.length_c   1.000
_cell.angle_alpha   90.00
_cell.angle_beta   90.00
_cell.angle_gamma   90.00
#
_symmetry.space_group_name_H-M   'P 1'
#
loop_
_entity.id
_entity.type
_entity.pdbx_description
1 polymer ?
#
loop_
_entity_poly.entity_id
_entity_poly.type
_entity_poly.pdbx_seq_one_letter_code
_entity_poly.pdbx_strand_id
1 'polypeptide(L)' 'MQNYRKTSHSLYDCKYHIVRITKYWKKILTGIVAERVRELIRSICKQYEVVL' A
#
# COMPACT_ATOMS: atom_id res chain seq x y z
N MET A 1 4.83 21.74 -0.90
CA MET A 1 6.13 21.51 -0.23
C MET A 1 5.99 20.83 1.14
N GLN A 2 4.90 20.11 1.44
CA GLN A 2 4.55 19.77 2.83
C GLN A 2 4.89 18.34 3.31
N ASN A 3 5.28 17.38 2.47
CA ASN A 3 5.48 15.97 2.92
C ASN A 3 6.70 15.26 2.29
N TYR A 4 7.84 15.95 2.12
CA TYR A 4 9.06 15.29 1.66
C TYR A 4 9.70 14.47 2.79
N ARG A 5 10.08 13.23 2.49
CA ARG A 5 10.90 12.41 3.39
C ARG A 5 12.36 12.88 3.32
N LYS A 6 12.98 12.99 4.49
CA LYS A 6 14.36 13.44 4.69
C LYS A 6 15.23 12.28 5.16
N THR A 7 16.34 12.07 4.49
CA THR A 7 17.44 11.20 4.91
C THR A 7 18.73 12.03 4.93
N SER A 8 19.80 11.52 5.54
CA SER A 8 21.08 12.25 5.72
C SER A 8 21.61 12.94 4.47
N HIS A 9 21.36 12.37 3.28
CA HIS A 9 21.83 12.91 2.01
C HIS A 9 20.76 12.96 0.91
N SER A 10 19.47 12.86 1.25
CA SER A 10 18.41 12.82 0.23
C SER A 10 17.08 13.40 0.71
N LEU A 11 16.41 14.10 -0.21
CA LEU A 11 15.05 14.62 -0.07
C LEU A 11 14.19 14.00 -1.17
N TYR A 12 13.11 13.32 -0.80
CA TYR A 12 12.29 12.63 -1.80
C TYR A 12 10.81 12.61 -1.43
N ASP A 13 9.96 12.59 -2.46
CA ASP A 13 8.52 12.35 -2.38
C ASP A 13 8.17 11.37 -3.49
N CYS A 14 8.15 10.07 -3.15
CA CYS A 14 7.91 8.98 -4.09
C CYS A 14 6.51 8.41 -3.87
N LYS A 15 5.58 8.76 -4.76
CA LYS A 15 4.18 8.29 -4.74
C LYS A 15 3.95 7.32 -5.89
N TYR A 16 3.33 6.19 -5.60
CA TYR A 16 3.08 5.13 -6.58
C TYR A 16 1.59 4.78 -6.64
N HIS A 17 1.09 4.54 -7.86
CA HIS A 17 -0.24 3.96 -8.08
C HIS A 17 -0.10 2.48 -8.44
N ILE A 18 -0.40 1.59 -7.49
CA ILE A 18 -0.24 0.14 -7.65
C ILE A 18 -1.63 -0.49 -7.69
N VAL A 19 -1.90 -1.27 -8.75
CA VAL A 19 -3.16 -1.98 -8.94
C VAL A 19 -2.86 -3.46 -9.18
N ARG A 20 -3.62 -4.34 -8.52
CA ARG A 20 -3.48 -5.79 -8.67
C ARG A 20 -4.84 -6.46 -8.79
N ILE A 21 -4.94 -7.44 -9.68
CA ILE A 21 -6.13 -8.29 -9.87
C ILE A 21 -5.93 -9.68 -9.27
N THR A 22 -7.04 -10.37 -9.01
CA THR A 22 -7.03 -11.77 -8.58
C THR A 22 -6.75 -12.70 -9.75
N LYS A 23 -6.20 -13.89 -9.46
CA LYS A 23 -6.03 -14.96 -10.46
C LYS A 23 -7.35 -15.23 -11.17
N TYR A 24 -7.31 -15.31 -12.50
CA TYR A 24 -8.48 -15.52 -13.39
C TYR A 24 -9.58 -14.45 -13.28
N TRP A 25 -9.26 -13.24 -12.80
CA TRP A 25 -10.22 -12.13 -12.66
C TRP A 25 -11.48 -12.46 -11.85
N LYS A 26 -11.39 -13.44 -10.93
CA LYS A 26 -12.51 -13.80 -10.07
C LYS A 26 -12.89 -12.62 -9.17
N LYS A 27 -14.17 -12.25 -9.13
CA LYS A 27 -14.68 -11.13 -8.31
C LYS A 27 -14.81 -11.52 -6.82
N ILE A 28 -13.74 -12.06 -6.23
CA ILE A 28 -13.70 -12.57 -4.84
C ILE A 28 -13.28 -11.51 -3.82
N LEU A 29 -12.78 -10.35 -4.26
CA LEU A 29 -12.38 -9.24 -3.38
C LEU A 29 -13.60 -8.44 -2.92
N THR A 30 -14.52 -9.10 -2.22
CA THR A 30 -15.74 -8.51 -1.67
C THR A 30 -15.98 -9.02 -0.24
N GLY A 31 -16.82 -8.32 0.52
CA GLY A 31 -17.17 -8.68 1.90
C GLY A 31 -15.95 -8.88 2.80
N ILE A 32 -15.98 -9.95 3.60
CA ILE A 32 -14.95 -10.31 4.59
C ILE A 32 -13.57 -10.49 3.95
N VAL A 33 -13.51 -11.03 2.72
CA VAL A 33 -12.24 -11.24 2.01
C VAL A 33 -11.58 -9.88 1.72
N ALA A 34 -12.35 -8.89 1.26
CA ALA A 34 -11.81 -7.55 1.01
C ALA A 34 -11.33 -6.87 2.29
N GLU A 35 -12.07 -7.03 3.38
CA GLU A 35 -11.70 -6.48 4.69
C GLU A 35 -10.38 -7.08 5.19
N ARG A 36 -10.26 -8.41 5.18
CA ARG A 36 -9.05 -9.10 5.62
C ARG A 36 -7.83 -8.76 4.76
N VAL A 37 -8.00 -8.67 3.44
CA VAL A 37 -6.93 -8.25 2.52
C VAL A 37 -6.47 -6.83 2.83
N ARG A 38 -7.40 -5.90 3.13
CA ARG A 38 -7.07 -4.52 3.48
C ARG A 38 -6.27 -4.44 4.79
N GLU A 39 -6.64 -5.23 5.80
CA GLU A 39 -5.89 -5.33 7.05
C GLU A 39 -4.47 -5.85 6.83
N LEU A 40 -4.32 -6.92 6.05
CA LEU A 40 -3.01 -7.50 5.75
C LEU A 40 -2.12 -6.50 5.02
N ILE A 41 -2.65 -5.81 4.01
CA ILE A 41 -1.90 -4.77 3.28
C ILE A 41 -1.44 -3.67 4.24
N ARG A 42 -2.32 -3.16 5.11
CA ARG A 42 -1.96 -2.14 6.10
C ARG A 42 -0.91 -2.63 7.10
N SER A 43 -1.03 -3.87 7.57
CA SER A 43 -0.04 -4.48 8.48
C SER A 43 1.34 -4.57 7.82
N ILE A 44 1.39 -5.02 6.56
CA ILE A 44 2.63 -5.13 5.78
C ILE A 44 3.21 -3.73 5.56
N CYS A 45 2.42 -2.76 5.10
CA CYS A 45 2.90 -1.38 4.91
C CYS A 45 3.47 -0.77 6.20
N LYS A 46 2.84 -1.04 7.36
CA LYS A 46 3.35 -0.60 8.67
C LYS A 46 4.69 -1.25 9.00
N GLN A 47 4.86 -2.54 8.72
CA GLN A 47 6.12 -3.26 8.96
C GLN A 47 7.28 -2.71 8.11
N TYR A 48 6.99 -2.23 6.89
CA TYR A 48 7.99 -1.67 5.97
C TYR A 48 8.05 -0.14 5.96
N GLU A 49 7.42 0.54 6.93
CA GLU A 49 7.41 2.01 7.06
C GLU A 49 6.91 2.76 5.80
N VAL A 50 5.99 2.11 5.06
CA VAL A 50 5.32 2.67 3.88
C VAL A 50 4.02 3.35 4.31
N VAL A 51 3.80 4.56 3.79
CA VAL A 51 2.55 5.32 4.00
C VAL A 51 1.57 4.98 2.88
N LEU A 52 0.33 4.64 3.24
CA LEU A 52 -0.81 4.39 2.34
C LEU A 52 -1.64 5.66 2.11
#